data_AF-A0A0V1M5H8-F1
#
_entry.id   AF-A0A0V1M5H8-F1
#
_cell.length_a   1.000
_cell.length_b   1.000
_cell.length_c   1.000
_cell.angle_alpha   90.00
_cell.angle_beta   90.00
_cell.angle_gamma   90.00
#
_symmetry.space_group_name_H-M   'P 1'
#
loop_
_entity.id
_entity.type
_entity.pdbx_description
1 polymer ?
#
loop_
_entity_poly.entity_id
_entity_poly.type
_entity_poly.pdbx_seq_one_letter_code
_entity_poly.pdbx_strand_id
1 'polypeptide(L)'
;LKFVSLFYVVVASDRIRNMYLYYYLNENGDRVYTLKAKDPAGRLTLSAHPAKFSPQNTFSQQRILIKRRFHLLPMQQKLNKLE
;
A
#
# COMPACT_ATOMS: atom_id res chain seq x y z
N LEU A 1 20.16 6.77 -37.32
CA LEU A 1 18.75 6.88 -36.86
C LEU A 1 18.15 5.62 -36.23
N LYS A 2 18.58 4.38 -36.56
CA LYS A 2 18.00 3.15 -35.96
C LYS A 2 18.56 2.77 -34.57
N PHE A 3 19.76 3.24 -34.21
CA PHE A 3 20.40 2.91 -32.92
C PHE A 3 19.78 3.64 -31.71
N VAL A 4 19.25 4.86 -31.90
CA VAL A 4 18.60 5.64 -30.84
C VAL A 4 17.22 5.05 -30.48
N SER A 5 16.57 4.40 -31.45
CA SER A 5 15.25 3.78 -31.25
C SER A 5 15.28 2.53 -30.37
N LEU A 6 16.39 1.79 -30.34
CA LEU A 6 16.48 0.53 -29.59
C LEU A 6 16.76 0.76 -28.10
N PHE A 7 17.45 1.87 -27.75
CA PHE A 7 17.75 2.23 -26.37
C PHE A 7 16.51 2.67 -25.58
N TYR A 8 15.53 3.29 -26.26
CA TYR A 8 14.30 3.75 -25.62
C TYR A 8 13.36 2.61 -25.19
N VAL A 9 13.40 1.47 -25.89
CA VAL A 9 12.49 0.33 -25.65
C VAL A 9 12.90 -0.48 -24.40
N VAL A 10 14.20 -0.56 -24.11
CA VAL A 10 14.72 -1.37 -22.98
C VAL A 10 14.46 -0.72 -21.62
N VAL A 11 14.41 0.63 -21.54
CA VAL A 11 14.14 1.37 -20.30
C VAL A 11 12.63 1.46 -19.98
N ALA A 12 11.75 1.19 -20.95
CA ALA A 12 10.30 1.37 -20.82
C ALA A 12 9.52 0.11 -20.39
N SER A 13 10.21 -0.93 -19.89
CA SER A 13 9.57 -2.23 -19.62
C SER A 13 9.35 -2.56 -18.13
N ASP A 14 9.78 -1.71 -17.19
CA ASP A 14 9.27 -1.77 -15.81
C ASP A 14 8.02 -0.89 -15.66
N ARG A 15 7.01 -1.15 -16.49
CA ARG A 15 5.67 -0.56 -16.33
C ARG A 15 4.97 -1.22 -15.13
N ILE A 16 5.34 -0.79 -13.92
CA ILE A 16 4.35 -0.73 -12.85
C ILE A 16 3.27 0.21 -13.40
N ARG A 17 2.14 -0.34 -13.83
CA ARG A 17 0.93 0.43 -14.14
C ARG A 17 0.67 1.26 -12.89
N ASN A 18 0.99 2.57 -12.91
CA ASN A 18 0.72 3.45 -11.79
C ASN A 18 -0.77 3.34 -11.49
N MET A 19 -1.06 2.77 -10.34
CA MET A 19 -2.40 2.35 -10.01
C MET A 19 -2.93 3.44 -9.07
N TYR A 20 -3.67 4.39 -9.66
CA TYR A 20 -4.10 5.66 -9.03
C TYR A 20 -5.41 5.56 -8.22
N LEU A 21 -5.92 4.36 -8.00
CA LEU A 21 -7.14 4.18 -7.24
C LEU A 21 -6.86 4.31 -5.74
N TYR A 22 -7.51 5.28 -5.11
CA TYR A 22 -7.48 5.53 -3.68
C TYR A 22 -8.83 5.25 -3.04
N TYR A 23 -8.87 5.19 -1.72
CA TYR A 23 -10.10 5.12 -0.94
C TYR A 23 -9.97 5.82 0.41
N TYR A 24 -11.11 6.15 0.99
CA TYR A 24 -11.26 6.51 2.41
C TYR A 24 -12.40 5.69 3.02
N LEU A 25 -12.49 5.68 4.35
CA LEU A 25 -13.55 4.99 5.08
C LEU A 25 -14.67 5.98 5.41
N ASN A 26 -15.92 5.62 5.08
CA ASN A 26 -17.09 6.38 5.53
C ASN A 26 -17.38 6.12 7.03
N GLU A 27 -18.40 6.77 7.56
CA GLU A 27 -18.82 6.61 8.97
C GLU A 27 -19.26 5.17 9.30
N ASN A 28 -19.73 4.43 8.30
CA ASN A 28 -20.14 3.03 8.42
C ASN A 28 -18.95 2.05 8.32
N GLY A 29 -17.75 2.53 7.96
CA GLY A 29 -16.56 1.70 7.74
C GLY A 29 -16.42 1.11 6.33
N ASP A 30 -17.25 1.50 5.37
CA ASP A 30 -17.15 1.10 3.97
C ASP A 30 -16.10 1.91 3.21
N ARG A 31 -15.50 1.30 2.18
CA ARG A 31 -14.53 1.95 1.31
C ARG A 31 -15.24 2.79 0.25
N VAL A 32 -15.00 4.09 0.26
CA VAL A 32 -15.40 4.99 -0.83
C VAL A 32 -14.20 5.27 -1.71
N TYR A 33 -14.30 4.87 -2.98
CA TYR A 33 -13.20 4.97 -3.94
C TYR A 33 -13.12 6.34 -4.59
N THR A 34 -11.90 6.82 -4.84
CA THR A 34 -11.63 8.12 -5.43
C THR A 34 -10.29 8.14 -6.15
N LEU A 35 -10.12 9.08 -7.07
CA LEU A 35 -8.83 9.40 -7.71
C LEU A 35 -8.14 10.60 -7.05
N LYS A 36 -8.82 11.29 -6.13
CA LYS A 36 -8.28 12.43 -5.40
C LYS A 36 -7.39 11.93 -4.27
N ALA A 37 -6.30 12.64 -3.98
CA ALA A 37 -5.38 12.34 -2.89
C ALA A 37 -5.93 12.71 -1.49
N LYS A 38 -7.03 13.48 -1.44
CA LYS A 38 -7.68 13.92 -0.21
C LYS A 38 -9.17 13.59 -0.25
N ASP A 39 -9.70 13.24 0.91
CA ASP A 39 -11.13 13.02 1.13
C ASP A 39 -11.87 14.39 1.21
N PRO A 40 -13.22 14.38 1.25
CA PRO A 40 -14.00 15.62 1.40
C PRO A 40 -13.73 16.39 2.70
N ALA A 41 -13.20 15.73 3.73
CA ALA A 41 -12.83 16.32 5.02
C ALA A 41 -11.37 16.83 5.05
N GLY A 42 -10.63 16.71 3.95
CA GLY A 42 -9.23 17.11 3.82
C GLY A 42 -8.19 16.11 4.35
N ARG A 43 -8.59 14.93 4.83
CA ARG A 43 -7.69 13.84 5.25
C ARG A 43 -7.10 13.14 4.02
N LEU A 44 -5.93 12.54 4.21
CA LEU A 44 -5.24 11.81 3.14
C LEU A 44 -5.93 10.48 2.84
N THR A 45 -6.11 10.18 1.55
CA THR A 45 -6.69 8.91 1.09
C THR A 45 -5.64 7.80 1.05
N LEU A 46 -6.08 6.56 1.23
CA LEU A 46 -5.23 5.37 1.21
C LEU A 46 -5.22 4.72 -0.18
N SER A 47 -4.11 4.07 -0.55
CA SER A 47 -4.06 3.30 -1.79
C SER A 47 -5.00 2.10 -1.72
N ALA A 48 -5.82 1.91 -2.76
CA ALA A 48 -6.74 0.77 -2.84
C ALA A 48 -6.01 -0.57 -3.09
N HIS A 49 -4.74 -0.53 -3.47
CA HIS A 49 -4.00 -1.72 -3.88
C HIS A 49 -3.30 -2.38 -2.69
N PRO A 50 -3.32 -3.72 -2.62
CA PRO A 50 -2.59 -4.43 -1.59
C PRO A 50 -1.08 -4.23 -1.76
N ALA A 51 -0.34 -4.25 -0.65
CA ALA A 51 1.11 -4.25 -0.69
C ALA A 51 1.62 -5.47 -1.48
N LYS A 52 2.62 -5.26 -2.35
CA LYS A 52 3.21 -6.34 -3.16
C LYS A 52 3.71 -7.46 -2.25
N PHE A 53 3.23 -8.67 -2.50
CA PHE A 53 3.77 -9.88 -1.88
C PHE A 53 5.00 -10.36 -2.66
N SER A 54 6.07 -10.68 -1.95
CA SER A 54 7.25 -11.36 -2.51
C SER A 54 7.62 -12.51 -1.58
N PRO A 55 7.85 -13.73 -2.11
CA PRO A 55 8.27 -14.87 -1.30
C PRO A 55 9.57 -14.62 -0.53
N GLN A 56 10.54 -13.93 -1.15
CA GLN A 56 11.87 -13.71 -0.57
C GLN A 56 11.93 -12.61 0.49
N ASN A 57 10.84 -11.86 0.69
CA ASN A 57 10.75 -10.64 1.51
C ASN A 57 11.78 -10.54 2.67
N THR A 58 12.90 -9.89 2.40
CA THR A 58 14.11 -9.81 3.25
C THR A 58 13.85 -9.07 4.56
N PHE A 59 12.88 -8.16 4.58
CA PHE A 59 12.53 -7.35 5.75
C PHE A 59 11.35 -7.91 6.56
N SER A 60 11.03 -9.19 6.39
CA SER A 60 9.93 -9.85 7.10
C SER A 60 10.13 -9.88 8.61
N GLN A 61 11.34 -10.17 9.09
CA GLN A 61 11.67 -10.23 10.52
C GLN A 61 11.53 -8.86 11.18
N GLN A 62 12.10 -7.82 10.57
CA GLN A 62 12.05 -6.43 11.05
C GLN A 62 10.61 -5.94 11.15
N ARG A 63 9.77 -6.26 10.15
CA ARG A 63 8.34 -5.93 10.17
C ARG A 63 7.61 -6.58 11.33
N ILE A 64 7.92 -7.83 11.66
CA ILE A 64 7.31 -8.54 12.80
C ILE A 64 7.78 -7.92 14.13
N LEU A 65 9.07 -7.60 14.27
CA LEU A 65 9.63 -6.97 15.48
C LEU A 65 9.00 -5.60 15.74
N ILE A 66 8.86 -4.76 14.72
CA ILE A 66 8.19 -3.46 14.84
C ILE A 66 6.73 -3.64 15.27
N LYS A 67 5.98 -4.56 14.65
CA LYS A 67 4.59 -4.84 15.04
C LYS A 67 4.48 -5.30 16.49
N ARG A 68 5.43 -6.12 16.97
CA ARG A 68 5.50 -6.56 18.37
C ARG A 68 5.72 -5.40 19.33
N ARG A 69 6.68 -4.52 19.02
CA ARG A 69 7.04 -3.35 19.86
C ARG A 69 5.87 -2.40 20.08
N PHE A 70 5.03 -2.22 19.08
CA PHE A 70 3.87 -1.32 19.14
C PHE A 70 2.55 -2.04 19.47
N HIS A 71 2.60 -3.31 19.90
CA HIS A 71 1.41 -4.12 20.20
C HIS A 71 0.40 -4.20 19.04
N LEU A 72 0.89 -4.14 17.80
CA LEU A 72 0.10 -4.19 16.56
C LEU A 72 -0.03 -5.59 15.98
N LEU A 73 0.38 -6.64 16.71
CA LEU A 73 0.13 -8.00 16.26
C LEU A 73 -1.37 -8.33 16.40
N PRO A 74 -1.97 -9.04 15.42
CA PRO A 74 -3.39 -9.41 15.49
C PRO A 74 -3.76 -10.17 16.77
N MET A 75 -2.86 -11.02 17.28
CA MET A 75 -3.08 -11.79 18.51
C MET A 75 -3.08 -10.89 19.76
N GLN A 76 -2.29 -9.82 19.77
CA GLN A 76 -2.21 -8.87 20.88
C GLN A 76 -3.43 -7.93 20.91
N GLN A 77 -3.93 -7.51 19.75
CA GLN A 77 -5.08 -6.62 19.66
C GLN A 77 -6.37 -7.22 20.26
N LYS A 78 -6.53 -8.56 20.20
CA LYS A 78 -7.67 -9.23 20.84
C LYS A 78 -7.60 -9.17 22.36
N LEU A 79 -6.39 -9.22 22.93
CA LEU A 79 -6.16 -9.13 24.37
C LEU A 79 -6.52 -7.72 24.88
N ASN A 80 -6.03 -6.67 24.21
CA ASN A 80 -6.29 -5.27 24.58
C ASN A 80 -7.76 -4.83 24.43
N LYS A 81 -8.62 -5.63 23.79
CA LYS A 81 -10.06 -5.37 23.66
C LYS A 81 -10.88 -5.97 24.79
N LEU A 82 -10.29 -6.87 25.56
CA LEU A 82 -10.92 -7.57 26.68
C LEU A 82 -10.60 -6.92 28.03
N GLU A 83 -9.61 -6.02 28.06
CA GLU A 83 -9.29 -5.11 29.16
C GLU A 83 -10.01 -3.78 28.95
#